data_AF-A0A2S4JXS8-F1
#
_entry.id   AF-A0A2S4JXS8-F1
#
_cell.length_a   1.000
_cell.length_b   1.000
_cell.length_c   1.000
_cell.angle_alpha   90.00
_cell.angle_beta   90.00
_cell.angle_gamma   90.00
#
_symmetry.space_group_name_H-M   'P 1'
#
loop_
_entity.id
_entity.type
_entity.pdbx_description
1 polymer ?
#
loop_
_entity_poly.entity_id
_entity_poly.type
_entity_poly.pdbx_seq_one_letter_code
_entity_poly.pdbx_strand_id
1 'polypeptide(L)'
;MTVGLILGVYVVFSNPIGMDDDQLKNGCSMIIDPFGDIIAKCPRLDEGIAVATLVPEKLEQAGGTRYITARKPELYRKILGQEHKSSQNVVWMEQDLDN
;
A
#
# COMPACT_ATOMS: atom_id res chain seq x y z
N MET A 1 -2.87 -9.80 3.16
CA MET A 1 -2.03 -8.88 2.37
C MET A 1 -2.28 -9.23 0.91
N THR A 2 -3.34 -8.64 0.36
CA THR A 2 -3.98 -9.04 -0.91
C THR A 2 -4.25 -7.78 -1.74
N VAL A 3 -3.31 -6.84 -1.68
CA VAL A 3 -3.50 -5.45 -2.15
C VAL A 3 -3.34 -5.35 -3.69
N GLY A 4 -2.59 -6.26 -4.31
CA GLY A 4 -2.39 -6.26 -5.77
C GLY A 4 -3.62 -6.70 -6.59
N LEU A 5 -4.50 -7.53 -6.02
CA LEU A 5 -5.59 -8.20 -6.73
C LEU A 5 -6.66 -7.26 -7.30
N ILE A 6 -6.82 -6.06 -6.74
CA ILE A 6 -7.93 -5.16 -7.09
C ILE A 6 -7.55 -4.18 -8.20
N LEU A 7 -6.27 -3.80 -8.31
CA LEU A 7 -5.84 -2.72 -9.20
C LEU A 7 -5.14 -3.21 -10.47
N GLY A 8 -4.60 -4.44 -10.49
CA GLY A 8 -3.86 -4.94 -11.65
C GLY A 8 -2.61 -4.12 -11.95
N VAL A 9 -1.90 -3.69 -10.90
CA VAL A 9 -0.68 -2.89 -10.99
C VAL A 9 0.48 -3.63 -10.36
N TYR A 10 1.69 -3.29 -10.78
CA TYR A 10 2.89 -3.63 -10.03
C TYR A 10 3.00 -2.74 -8.78
N VAL A 11 3.33 -3.33 -7.64
CA VAL A 11 3.51 -2.58 -6.39
C VAL A 11 4.88 -2.86 -5.80
N VAL A 12 5.58 -1.80 -5.40
CA VAL A 12 6.83 -1.86 -4.67
C VAL A 12 6.60 -1.31 -3.27
N PHE A 13 6.87 -2.15 -2.27
CA PHE A 13 6.86 -1.77 -0.86
C PHE A 13 8.30 -1.75 -0.34
N SER A 14 8.72 -0.61 0.19
CA SER A 14 9.96 -0.49 0.95
C SER A 14 9.62 -0.19 2.41
N ASN A 15 10.16 -0.98 3.33
CA ASN A 15 9.92 -0.83 4.75
C ASN A 15 11.25 -0.93 5.51
N PRO A 16 11.55 -0.01 6.45
CA PRO A 16 12.73 -0.12 7.30
C PRO A 16 12.73 -1.41 8.13
N ILE A 17 13.93 -1.84 8.51
CA ILE A 17 14.17 -3.02 9.34
C ILE A 17 14.98 -2.63 10.59
N GLY A 18 14.66 -3.21 11.73
CA GLY A 18 15.38 -3.01 12.99
C GLY A 18 14.63 -2.18 14.01
N MET A 19 15.31 -1.81 15.10
CA MET A 19 14.73 -1.00 16.17
C MET A 19 14.79 0.49 15.81
N ASP A 20 13.68 1.17 15.98
CA ASP A 20 13.52 2.63 15.89
C ASP A 20 13.01 3.08 17.26
N ASP A 21 13.96 3.43 18.14
CA ASP A 21 13.72 3.62 19.56
C ASP A 21 13.05 2.40 20.22
N ASP A 22 11.82 2.52 20.72
CA ASP A 22 11.04 1.44 21.33
C ASP A 22 10.21 0.63 20.31
N GLN A 23 10.21 1.02 19.03
CA GLN A 23 9.41 0.40 17.98
C GLN A 23 10.24 -0.54 17.10
N LEU A 24 9.82 -1.81 16.99
CA LEU A 24 10.40 -2.75 16.05
C LEU A 24 9.82 -2.57 14.64
N LYS A 25 10.67 -2.21 13.67
CA LYS A 25 10.34 -2.24 12.24
C LYS A 25 10.65 -3.64 11.69
N ASN A 26 9.66 -4.24 11.04
CA ASN A 26 9.71 -5.64 10.60
C ASN A 26 10.29 -5.85 9.19
N GLY A 27 10.65 -4.77 8.46
CA GLY A 27 11.16 -4.87 7.10
C GLY A 27 10.19 -5.55 6.15
N CYS A 28 10.63 -6.64 5.51
CA CYS A 28 9.84 -7.35 4.48
C CYS A 28 9.48 -6.48 3.27
N SER A 29 10.39 -5.61 2.83
CA SER A 29 10.29 -4.94 1.53
C SER A 29 10.01 -5.96 0.42
N MET A 30 9.09 -5.67 -0.48
CA MET A 30 8.63 -6.62 -1.49
C MET A 30 8.14 -5.96 -2.77
N ILE A 31 8.19 -6.73 -3.86
CA ILE A 31 7.62 -6.40 -5.15
C ILE A 31 6.47 -7.38 -5.41
N ILE A 32 5.31 -6.84 -5.73
CA ILE A 32 4.08 -7.58 -6.01
C ILE A 32 3.68 -7.35 -7.46
N ASP A 33 3.26 -8.41 -8.15
CA ASP A 33 2.78 -8.32 -9.52
C ASP A 33 1.27 -7.98 -9.61
N PRO A 34 0.76 -7.68 -10.83
CA PRO A 34 -0.64 -7.34 -11.05
C PRO A 34 -1.66 -8.41 -10.63
N PHE A 35 -1.24 -9.67 -10.43
CA PHE A 35 -2.09 -10.75 -9.95
C PHE A 35 -2.13 -10.83 -8.42
N GLY A 36 -1.27 -10.05 -7.74
CA GLY A 36 -1.15 -10.05 -6.29
C GLY A 36 -0.06 -10.98 -5.75
N ASP A 37 0.75 -11.58 -6.63
CA ASP A 37 1.82 -12.49 -6.23
C ASP A 37 3.08 -11.72 -5.82
N ILE A 38 3.75 -12.18 -4.75
CA ILE A 38 5.05 -11.64 -4.36
C ILE A 38 6.12 -12.20 -5.30
N ILE A 39 6.68 -11.36 -6.15
CA ILE A 39 7.70 -11.75 -7.15
C ILE A 39 9.13 -11.52 -6.68
N ALA A 40 9.33 -10.66 -5.68
CA ALA A 40 10.60 -10.53 -4.96
C ALA A 40 10.33 -9.99 -3.55
N LYS A 41 11.16 -10.37 -2.57
CA LYS A 41 11.11 -9.82 -1.21
C LYS A 41 12.48 -9.85 -0.54
N CYS A 42 12.67 -9.01 0.48
CA CYS A 42 13.78 -9.09 1.41
C CYS A 42 13.34 -9.93 2.63
N PRO A 43 13.73 -11.22 2.75
CA PRO A 43 13.23 -12.11 3.80
C PRO A 43 14.00 -12.02 5.13
N ARG A 44 15.15 -11.34 5.13
CA ARG A 44 16.07 -11.28 6.26
C ARG A 44 15.84 -10.02 7.09
N LEU A 45 16.16 -10.12 8.38
CA LEU A 45 16.19 -8.98 9.30
C LEU A 45 17.53 -8.21 9.17
N ASP A 46 17.99 -7.99 7.93
CA ASP A 46 19.23 -7.30 7.58
C ASP A 46 19.05 -6.43 6.32
N GLU A 47 20.09 -5.69 5.96
CA GLU A 47 20.12 -4.92 4.71
C GLU A 47 19.96 -5.85 3.50
N GLY A 48 19.05 -5.51 2.60
CA GLY A 48 18.76 -6.34 1.44
C GLY A 48 18.11 -5.56 0.30
N ILE A 49 18.29 -6.08 -0.92
CA ILE A 49 17.70 -5.54 -2.14
C ILE A 49 16.82 -6.61 -2.77
N ALA A 50 15.58 -6.25 -3.10
CA ALA A 50 14.67 -7.07 -3.87
C ALA A 50 14.71 -6.60 -5.34
N VAL A 51 14.97 -7.52 -6.27
CA VAL A 51 15.01 -7.25 -7.71
C VAL A 51 14.01 -8.16 -8.41
N ALA A 52 13.23 -7.60 -9.33
CA ALA A 52 12.29 -8.36 -10.15
C ALA A 52 12.22 -7.79 -11.57
N THR A 53 11.92 -8.65 -12.54
CA THR A 53 11.62 -8.26 -13.92
C THR A 53 10.12 -8.03 -14.07
N LEU A 54 9.74 -6.87 -14.60
CA LEU A 54 8.34 -6.53 -14.85
C LEU A 54 8.02 -6.79 -16.33
N VAL A 55 6.87 -7.42 -16.57
CA VAL A 55 6.43 -7.87 -17.90
C VAL A 55 5.12 -7.12 -18.21
N PRO A 56 5.11 -6.19 -19.17
CA PRO A 56 3.97 -5.30 -19.40
C PRO A 56 2.67 -6.05 -19.72
N GLU A 57 2.74 -7.21 -20.39
CA GLU A 57 1.61 -8.05 -20.74
C GLU A 57 0.80 -8.49 -19.51
N LYS A 58 1.44 -8.60 -18.34
CA LYS A 58 0.74 -8.94 -17.09
C LYS A 58 -0.27 -7.88 -16.66
N LEU A 59 -0.09 -6.60 -17.03
CA LEU A 59 -1.03 -5.53 -16.70
C LEU A 59 -2.34 -5.68 -17.48
N GLU A 60 -2.26 -6.11 -18.73
CA GLU A 60 -3.44 -6.33 -19.58
C GLU A 60 -4.18 -7.62 -19.19
N GLN A 61 -3.43 -8.67 -18.84
CA GLN A 61 -3.98 -9.97 -18.47
C GLN A 61 -4.58 -9.99 -17.06
N ALA A 62 -4.07 -9.15 -16.16
CA ALA A 62 -4.59 -9.06 -14.80
C ALA A 62 -5.99 -8.44 -14.76
N GLY A 63 -6.71 -8.73 -13.66
CA GLY A 63 -8.10 -8.30 -13.49
C GLY A 63 -8.32 -6.78 -13.40
N GLY A 64 -7.27 -5.98 -13.21
CA GLY A 64 -7.34 -4.54 -12.97
C GLY A 64 -8.12 -3.78 -14.03
N THR A 65 -7.79 -3.98 -15.31
CA THR A 65 -8.50 -3.35 -16.44
C THR A 65 -9.99 -3.71 -16.43
N ARG A 66 -10.30 -5.00 -16.23
CA ARG A 66 -11.69 -5.49 -16.14
C ARG A 66 -12.44 -4.83 -14.97
N TYR A 67 -11.80 -4.68 -13.81
CA TYR A 67 -12.41 -4.04 -12.65
C TYR A 67 -12.62 -2.54 -12.90
N ILE A 68 -11.64 -1.84 -13.47
CA ILE A 68 -11.75 -0.41 -13.79
C ILE A 68 -12.93 -0.17 -14.74
N THR A 69 -13.09 -0.98 -15.79
CA THR A 69 -14.21 -0.89 -16.73
C THR A 69 -15.56 -1.20 -16.07
N ALA A 70 -15.59 -2.14 -15.12
CA ALA A 70 -16.81 -2.52 -14.41
C ALA A 70 -17.22 -1.55 -13.29
N ARG A 71 -16.37 -0.57 -12.93
CA ARG A 71 -16.68 0.42 -11.89
C ARG A 71 -17.91 1.25 -12.31
N LYS A 72 -18.72 1.59 -11.30
CA LYS A 72 -19.88 2.48 -11.41
C LYS A 72 -19.70 3.73 -10.54
N PRO A 73 -18.91 4.72 -10.99
CA PRO A 73 -18.61 5.93 -10.22
C PRO A 73 -19.81 6.68 -9.65
N GLU A 74 -20.92 6.63 -10.36
CA GLU A 74 -22.20 7.21 -9.96
C GLU A 74 -22.71 6.69 -8.61
N LEU A 75 -22.39 5.45 -8.23
CA LEU A 75 -22.87 4.84 -6.98
C LEU A 75 -22.16 5.40 -5.74
N TYR A 76 -20.89 5.79 -5.86
CA TYR A 76 -20.08 6.26 -4.73
C TYR A 76 -19.71 7.75 -4.81
N ARG A 77 -20.01 8.44 -5.92
CA ARG A 77 -19.71 9.87 -6.08
C ARG A 77 -20.28 10.74 -4.95
N LYS A 78 -21.53 10.50 -4.55
CA LYS A 78 -22.18 11.27 -3.47
C LYS A 78 -21.54 11.02 -2.11
N ILE A 79 -20.97 9.84 -1.88
CA ILE A 79 -20.31 9.47 -0.62
C ILE A 79 -18.93 10.13 -0.55
N LEU A 80 -18.14 10.00 -1.62
CA LEU A 80 -16.80 10.59 -1.68
C LEU A 80 -16.81 12.13 -1.71
N GLY A 81 -17.90 12.74 -2.18
CA GLY A 81 -18.06 14.19 -2.25
C GLY A 81 -18.74 14.83 -1.04
N GLN A 82 -18.98 14.09 0.06
CA GLN A 82 -19.57 14.69 1.27
C GLN A 82 -18.59 15.64 1.96
N GLU A 83 -19.12 16.62 2.68
CA GLU A 83 -18.30 17.46 3.54
C GLU A 83 -17.60 16.61 4.60
N HIS A 84 -16.29 16.77 4.71
CA HIS A 84 -15.48 16.10 5.70
C HIS A 84 -14.80 17.13 6.61
N LYS A 85 -15.10 17.07 7.91
CA LYS A 85 -14.33 17.81 8.91
C LYS A 85 -13.07 17.01 9.24
N SER A 86 -11.97 17.36 8.59
CA SER A 86 -10.66 16.76 8.87
C SER A 86 -10.25 17.03 10.32
N SER A 87 -9.97 15.96 11.08
CA SER A 87 -9.36 16.03 12.40
C SER A 87 -8.09 15.18 12.41
N GLN A 88 -6.94 15.80 12.66
CA GLN A 88 -5.70 15.08 12.87
C GLN A 88 -5.53 14.81 14.36
N ASN A 89 -5.69 13.56 14.76
CA ASN A 89 -5.46 13.14 16.14
C ASN A 89 -3.98 12.80 16.30
N VAL A 90 -3.21 13.72 16.87
CA VAL A 90 -1.79 13.51 17.16
C VAL A 90 -1.69 12.95 18.57
N VAL A 91 -1.53 11.63 18.69
CA VAL A 91 -1.62 10.90 19.97
C VAL A 91 -0.55 11.35 20.99
N TRP A 92 0.58 11.90 20.51
CA TRP A 92 1.71 12.35 21.33
C TRP A 92 1.73 13.87 21.60
N MET A 93 0.74 14.62 21.14
CA MET A 93 0.61 16.05 21.45
C MET A 93 -0.32 16.15 22.65
N GLU A 94 0.24 16.29 23.85
CA GLU A 94 -0.57 16.71 25.01
C GLU A 94 -1.17 18.07 24.66
N GLN A 95 -2.48 18.23 24.92
CA GLN A 95 -3.06 19.56 24.89
C GLN A 95 -2.42 20.32 26.03
N ASP A 96 -1.52 21.25 25.73
CA ASP A 96 -1.06 22.25 26.70
C ASP A 96 -2.31 23.01 27.19
N LEU A 97 -2.94 22.48 28.24
CA LEU A 97 -3.95 23.18 29.03
C LEU A 97 -3.19 24.02 30.07
N ASP A 98 -2.38 24.95 29.58
CA ASP A 98 -1.85 26.04 30.39
C ASP A 98 -2.97 27.10 30.52
N ASN A 99 -3.61 27.09 31.70
CA ASN A 99 -4.21 28.28 32.30
C ASN A 99 -3.16 29.02 33.12
#